data_AF-A0A965MSU9-F1
#
_entry.id   AF-A0A965MSU9-F1
#
_cell.length_a   1.000
_cell.length_b   1.000
_cell.length_c   1.000
_cell.angle_alpha   90.00
_cell.angle_beta   90.00
_cell.angle_gamma   90.00
#
_symmetry.space_group_name_H-M   'P 1'
#
loop_
_entity.id
_entity.type
_entity.pdbx_description
1 polymer ?
#
loop_
_entity_poly.entity_id
_entity_poly.type
_entity_poly.pdbx_seq_one_letter_code
_entity_poly.pdbx_strand_id
1 'polypeptide(L)'
;MGKPAASVLAGPTHLVEALRTQLVRPRLRLYLTDDLVGVEISGALKNVIAIAVSGVRALGYGENAAAALLSRGVAEMARLAEACGGRTETACGLAGVGDLVVTSSNTGSRNAKLGALLASGMSVQAAVDKIIRPEARYVGSPERHLPQAHA
;
A
#
# COMPACT_ATOMS: atom_id res chain seq x y z
N MET A 1 -15.55 -5.80 -16.61
CA MET A 1 -14.98 -7.13 -16.27
C MET A 1 -13.93 -6.95 -15.17
N GLY A 2 -13.83 -7.88 -14.21
CA GLY A 2 -12.83 -7.82 -13.13
C GLY A 2 -11.39 -8.08 -13.61
N LYS A 3 -10.39 -7.50 -12.92
CA LYS A 3 -8.96 -7.63 -13.21
C LYS A 3 -8.32 -8.83 -12.48
N PRO A 4 -7.25 -9.45 -13.01
CA PRO A 4 -6.53 -10.51 -12.30
C PRO A 4 -5.81 -9.95 -11.05
N ALA A 5 -5.75 -10.77 -10.01
CA ALA A 5 -5.06 -10.46 -8.77
C ALA A 5 -4.43 -11.72 -8.15
N ALA A 6 -3.41 -11.52 -7.33
CA ALA A 6 -2.79 -12.56 -6.53
C ALA A 6 -2.66 -12.11 -5.07
N SER A 7 -2.72 -13.04 -4.13
CA SER A 7 -2.51 -12.77 -2.71
C SER A 7 -1.90 -13.98 -2.00
N VAL A 8 -1.41 -13.78 -0.78
CA VAL A 8 -0.82 -14.81 0.07
C VAL A 8 -1.75 -15.06 1.26
N LEU A 9 -2.03 -16.33 1.56
CA LEU A 9 -2.66 -16.77 2.79
C LEU A 9 -1.61 -17.44 3.66
N ALA A 10 -1.44 -16.96 4.88
CA ALA A 10 -0.48 -17.47 5.84
C ALA A 10 -1.17 -18.02 7.09
N GLY A 11 -0.72 -19.17 7.57
CA GLY A 11 -1.24 -19.79 8.78
C GLY A 11 -1.20 -21.32 8.75
N PRO A 12 -1.82 -21.99 9.74
CA PRO A 12 -1.88 -23.45 9.79
C PRO A 12 -2.51 -24.04 8.53
N THR A 13 -1.95 -25.14 8.00
CA THR A 13 -2.36 -25.75 6.73
C THR A 13 -3.87 -25.94 6.59
N HIS A 14 -4.50 -26.54 7.61
CA HIS A 14 -5.95 -26.81 7.59
C HIS A 14 -6.79 -25.52 7.44
N LEU A 15 -6.35 -24.41 8.05
CA LEU A 15 -7.05 -23.14 7.99
C LEU A 15 -6.86 -22.48 6.62
N VAL A 16 -5.63 -22.40 6.12
CA VAL A 16 -5.35 -21.73 4.84
C VAL A 16 -5.91 -22.49 3.65
N GLU A 17 -6.02 -23.82 3.72
CA GLU A 17 -6.70 -24.64 2.70
C GLU A 17 -8.21 -24.44 2.71
N ALA A 18 -8.83 -24.41 3.90
CA ALA A 18 -10.26 -24.11 4.04
C ALA A 18 -10.58 -22.71 3.48
N LEU A 19 -9.77 -21.71 3.84
CA LEU A 19 -9.91 -20.33 3.33
C LEU A 19 -9.70 -20.25 1.82
N ARG A 20 -8.68 -20.93 1.28
CA ARG A 20 -8.43 -20.97 -0.16
C ARG A 20 -9.63 -21.51 -0.93
N THR A 21 -10.25 -22.59 -0.42
CA THR A 21 -11.42 -23.21 -1.05
C THR A 21 -12.59 -22.24 -1.14
N GLN A 22 -12.80 -21.42 -0.11
CA GLN A 22 -13.87 -20.41 -0.08
C GLN A 22 -13.55 -19.14 -0.89
N LEU A 23 -12.28 -18.75 -0.96
CA LEU A 23 -11.86 -17.45 -1.51
C LEU A 23 -11.36 -17.52 -2.96
N VAL A 24 -10.93 -18.68 -3.46
CA VAL A 24 -10.39 -18.80 -4.83
C VAL A 24 -11.43 -18.38 -5.87
N ARG A 25 -11.00 -17.63 -6.87
CA ARG A 25 -11.84 -17.22 -8.02
C ARG A 25 -11.02 -17.41 -9.30
N PRO A 26 -11.64 -17.51 -10.48
CA PRO A 26 -10.91 -17.65 -11.75
C PRO A 26 -9.84 -16.55 -11.99
N ARG A 27 -10.02 -15.37 -11.39
CA ARG A 27 -9.11 -14.22 -11.49
C ARG A 27 -8.36 -13.90 -10.20
N LEU A 28 -8.49 -14.71 -9.15
CA LEU A 28 -7.80 -14.51 -7.88
C LEU A 28 -6.96 -15.74 -7.56
N ARG A 29 -5.63 -15.61 -7.70
CA ARG A 29 -4.67 -16.65 -7.33
C ARG A 29 -4.28 -16.48 -5.87
N LEU A 30 -4.36 -17.57 -5.10
CA LEU A 30 -3.96 -17.59 -3.69
C LEU A 30 -2.74 -18.50 -3.53
N TYR A 31 -1.66 -17.95 -2.97
CA TYR A 31 -0.45 -18.67 -2.58
C TYR A 31 -0.51 -18.97 -1.09
N LEU A 32 -0.17 -20.20 -0.70
CA LEU A 32 -0.24 -20.63 0.70
C LEU A 32 1.17 -20.65 1.29
N THR A 33 1.29 -20.29 2.57
CA THR A 33 2.52 -20.37 3.34
C THR A 33 2.19 -20.66 4.80
N ASP A 34 3.08 -21.34 5.50
CA ASP A 34 3.05 -21.49 6.96
C ASP A 34 3.84 -20.37 7.68
N ASP A 35 4.54 -19.51 6.93
CA ASP A 35 5.30 -18.40 7.46
C ASP A 35 4.41 -17.18 7.73
N LEU A 36 3.65 -17.25 8.82
CA LEU A 36 2.79 -16.18 9.29
C LEU A 36 3.59 -14.91 9.62
N VAL A 37 4.70 -15.06 10.36
CA VAL A 37 5.53 -13.94 10.81
C VAL A 37 6.11 -13.18 9.63
N GLY A 38 6.67 -13.87 8.64
CA GLY A 38 7.22 -13.26 7.44
C GLY A 38 6.18 -12.45 6.67
N VAL A 39 4.94 -12.95 6.56
CA VAL A 39 3.85 -12.24 5.87
C VAL A 39 3.39 -11.01 6.65
N GLU A 40 3.24 -11.10 7.98
CA GLU A 40 2.83 -9.96 8.81
C GLU A 40 3.87 -8.84 8.80
N ILE A 41 5.14 -9.18 9.00
CA ILE A 41 6.25 -8.21 8.96
C ILE A 41 6.33 -7.56 7.57
N SER A 42 6.27 -8.35 6.50
CA SER A 42 6.32 -7.83 5.13
C SER A 42 5.15 -6.88 4.82
N GLY A 43 3.93 -7.28 5.21
CA GLY A 43 2.72 -6.48 5.01
C GLY A 43 2.73 -5.16 5.77
N ALA A 44 3.36 -5.12 6.95
CA ALA A 44 3.53 -3.92 7.75
C ALA A 44 4.60 -2.99 7.17
N LEU A 45 5.83 -3.49 6.98
CA LEU A 45 6.98 -2.67 6.58
C LEU A 45 6.86 -2.10 5.18
N LYS A 46 6.18 -2.79 4.25
CA LYS A 46 5.98 -2.26 2.90
C LYS A 46 5.30 -0.89 2.88
N ASN A 47 4.43 -0.59 3.85
CA ASN A 47 3.77 0.72 3.95
C ASN A 47 4.75 1.81 4.40
N VAL A 48 5.61 1.51 5.37
CA VAL A 48 6.64 2.44 5.86
C VAL A 48 7.62 2.78 4.73
N ILE A 49 8.09 1.76 4.01
CA ILE A 49 8.98 1.94 2.86
C ILE A 49 8.29 2.76 1.77
N ALA A 50 7.02 2.48 1.47
CA ALA A 50 6.27 3.24 0.46
C ALA A 50 6.11 4.73 0.83
N ILE A 51 5.86 5.06 2.11
CA ILE A 51 5.81 6.45 2.58
C ILE A 51 7.16 7.15 2.32
N ALA A 52 8.26 6.51 2.69
CA ALA A 52 9.61 7.08 2.52
C ALA A 52 9.95 7.26 1.02
N VAL A 53 9.65 6.27 0.18
CA VAL A 53 9.84 6.35 -1.28
C VAL A 53 9.02 7.48 -1.90
N SER A 54 7.76 7.65 -1.49
CA SER A 54 6.94 8.76 -1.95
C SER A 54 7.43 10.12 -1.44
N GLY A 55 7.98 10.18 -0.23
CA GLY A 55 8.63 11.38 0.30
C GLY A 55 9.84 11.80 -0.54
N VAL A 56 10.74 10.87 -0.84
CA VAL A 56 11.91 11.11 -1.72
C VAL A 56 11.49 11.65 -3.09
N ARG A 57 10.42 11.08 -3.67
CA ARG A 57 9.86 11.59 -4.94
C ARG A 57 9.28 12.99 -4.80
N ALA A 58 8.55 13.26 -3.73
CA ALA A 58 7.95 14.58 -3.47
C ALA A 58 9.00 15.66 -3.21
N LEU A 59 10.18 15.30 -2.68
CA LEU A 59 11.34 16.20 -2.55
C LEU A 59 12.04 16.50 -3.88
N GLY A 60 11.66 15.85 -4.98
CA GLY A 60 12.22 16.10 -6.31
C GLY A 60 13.55 15.38 -6.58
N TYR A 61 13.95 14.38 -5.79
CA TYR A 61 15.22 13.66 -5.96
C TYR A 61 15.22 12.63 -7.11
N GLY A 62 14.06 12.39 -7.73
CA GLY A 62 13.92 11.53 -8.90
C GLY A 62 13.93 10.03 -8.62
N GLU A 63 13.75 9.25 -9.69
CA GLU A 63 13.51 7.80 -9.59
C GLU A 63 14.75 6.99 -9.17
N ASN A 64 15.97 7.48 -9.43
CA ASN A 64 17.19 6.79 -9.00
C ASN A 64 17.31 6.78 -7.47
N ALA A 65 17.03 7.91 -6.82
CA ALA A 65 17.01 8.00 -5.36
C ALA A 65 15.88 7.15 -4.76
N ALA A 66 14.70 7.17 -5.39
CA ALA A 66 13.57 6.34 -4.99
C ALA A 66 13.89 4.83 -5.09
N ALA A 67 14.52 4.40 -6.18
CA ALA A 67 14.93 3.01 -6.40
C ALA A 67 16.02 2.56 -5.41
N ALA A 68 16.98 3.44 -5.10
CA ALA A 68 18.00 3.17 -4.09
C ALA A 68 17.36 2.97 -2.70
N LEU A 69 16.44 3.86 -2.31
CA LEU A 69 15.71 3.74 -1.05
C LEU A 69 14.84 2.47 -1.00
N LEU A 70 14.12 2.17 -2.08
CA LEU A 70 13.29 0.96 -2.17
C LEU A 70 14.15 -0.30 -1.99
N SER A 71 15.30 -0.37 -2.67
CA SER A 71 16.23 -1.51 -2.58
C SER A 71 16.75 -1.71 -1.16
N ARG A 72 17.11 -0.62 -0.47
CA ARG A 72 17.53 -0.66 0.95
C ARG A 72 16.39 -1.09 1.86
N GLY A 73 15.18 -0.56 1.63
CA GLY A 73 13.99 -0.94 2.39
C GLY A 73 13.65 -2.42 2.28
N VAL A 74 13.78 -3.01 1.08
CA VAL A 74 13.60 -4.46 0.89
C VAL A 74 14.62 -5.27 1.68
N ALA A 75 15.89 -4.87 1.66
CA ALA A 75 16.94 -5.55 2.44
C ALA A 75 16.71 -5.44 3.96
N GLU A 76 16.20 -4.30 4.44
CA GLU A 76 15.84 -4.11 5.86
C GLU A 76 14.61 -4.93 6.26
N MET A 77 13.58 -4.95 5.41
CA MET A 77 12.39 -5.78 5.62
C MET A 77 12.73 -7.27 5.69
N ALA A 78 13.59 -7.77 4.80
CA ALA A 78 14.05 -9.16 4.81
C ALA A 78 14.81 -9.50 6.10
N ARG A 79 15.80 -8.68 6.49
CA ARG A 79 16.57 -8.91 7.73
C ARG A 79 15.72 -8.86 8.99
N LEU A 80 14.74 -7.95 9.03
CA LEU A 80 13.82 -7.86 10.16
C LEU A 80 12.87 -9.07 10.21
N ALA A 81 12.34 -9.50 9.07
CA ALA A 81 11.51 -10.69 9.00
C ALA A 81 12.27 -11.91 9.52
N GLU A 82 13.50 -12.12 9.06
CA GLU A 82 14.39 -13.18 9.53
C GLU A 82 14.68 -13.09 11.03
N ALA A 83 15.04 -11.90 11.53
CA ALA A 83 15.31 -11.67 12.96
C ALA A 83 14.08 -11.94 13.86
N CYS A 84 12.86 -11.78 13.33
CA CYS A 84 11.62 -12.08 14.02
C CYS A 84 11.18 -13.56 13.89
N GLY A 85 11.92 -14.39 13.16
CA GLY A 85 11.60 -15.81 12.95
C GLY A 85 10.76 -16.09 11.69
N GLY A 86 10.58 -15.11 10.82
CA GLY A 86 10.04 -15.30 9.48
C GLY A 86 11.12 -15.71 8.47
N ARG A 87 10.71 -15.96 7.22
CA ARG A 87 11.62 -16.34 6.13
C ARG A 87 11.94 -15.16 5.22
N THR A 88 13.22 -15.00 4.86
CA THR A 88 13.67 -13.98 3.90
C THR A 88 12.95 -14.12 2.55
N GLU A 89 12.67 -15.35 2.11
CA GLU A 89 11.94 -15.65 0.88
C GLU A 89 10.51 -15.07 0.88
N THR A 90 9.86 -15.00 2.04
CA THR A 90 8.51 -14.40 2.16
C THR A 90 8.57 -12.89 1.95
N ALA A 91 9.57 -12.22 2.52
CA ALA A 91 9.80 -10.79 2.32
C ALA A 91 10.18 -10.46 0.87
N CYS A 92 10.98 -11.31 0.24
CA CYS A 92 11.35 -11.16 -1.18
C CYS A 92 10.23 -11.57 -2.14
N GLY A 93 9.19 -12.24 -1.65
CA GLY A 93 8.08 -12.79 -2.43
C GLY A 93 6.90 -11.82 -2.62
N LEU A 94 5.73 -12.40 -2.92
CA LEU A 94 4.50 -11.64 -3.20
C LEU A 94 4.03 -10.79 -2.00
N ALA A 95 4.21 -11.30 -0.77
CA ALA A 95 3.76 -10.61 0.46
C ALA A 95 4.61 -9.36 0.79
N GLY A 96 5.87 -9.34 0.39
CA GLY A 96 6.77 -8.19 0.61
C GLY A 96 7.02 -7.39 -0.66
N VAL A 97 8.03 -7.78 -1.46
CA VAL A 97 8.44 -7.04 -2.67
C VAL A 97 7.27 -6.87 -3.65
N GLY A 98 6.49 -7.92 -3.90
CA GLY A 98 5.37 -7.86 -4.85
C GLY A 98 4.33 -6.79 -4.49
N ASP A 99 3.91 -6.77 -3.23
CA ASP A 99 2.95 -5.78 -2.72
C ASP A 99 3.59 -4.39 -2.56
N LEU A 100 4.86 -4.33 -2.15
CA LEU A 100 5.61 -3.08 -2.04
C LEU A 100 5.67 -2.35 -3.38
N VAL A 101 6.02 -3.03 -4.48
CA VAL A 101 6.13 -2.41 -5.81
C VAL A 101 4.81 -1.75 -6.24
N VAL A 102 3.68 -2.43 -6.04
CA VAL A 102 2.35 -1.88 -6.35
C VAL A 102 2.03 -0.70 -5.44
N THR A 103 2.34 -0.84 -4.14
CA THR A 103 2.07 0.19 -3.14
C THR A 103 2.87 1.46 -3.41
N SER A 104 4.18 1.34 -3.66
CA SER A 104 5.09 2.47 -3.90
C SER A 104 4.85 3.15 -5.24
N SER A 105 4.35 2.42 -6.25
CA SER A 105 4.07 3.00 -7.57
C SER A 105 2.70 3.69 -7.64
N ASN A 106 1.80 3.42 -6.69
CA ASN A 106 0.49 4.05 -6.64
C ASN A 106 0.53 5.42 -5.92
N THR A 107 0.68 6.47 -6.71
CA THR A 107 0.69 7.87 -6.25
C THR A 107 -0.62 8.32 -5.61
N GLY A 108 -1.73 7.63 -5.87
CA GLY A 108 -3.04 7.90 -5.26
C GLY A 108 -3.23 7.26 -3.88
N SER A 109 -2.30 6.40 -3.44
CA SER A 109 -2.41 5.69 -2.17
C SER A 109 -2.31 6.63 -0.96
N ARG A 110 -2.86 6.19 0.18
CA ARG A 110 -2.72 6.92 1.45
C ARG A 110 -1.25 7.07 1.87
N ASN A 111 -0.44 6.04 1.66
CA ASN A 111 1.00 6.07 1.93
C ASN A 111 1.71 7.11 1.06
N ALA A 112 1.37 7.20 -0.22
CA ALA A 112 1.96 8.18 -1.12
C ALA A 112 1.59 9.62 -0.72
N LYS A 113 0.33 9.85 -0.38
CA LYS A 113 -0.14 11.14 0.15
C LYS A 113 0.56 11.50 1.46
N LEU A 114 0.71 10.55 2.37
CA LEU A 114 1.44 10.76 3.63
C LEU A 114 2.88 11.16 3.36
N GLY A 115 3.59 10.40 2.51
CA GLY A 115 4.97 10.72 2.14
C GLY A 115 5.12 12.13 1.56
N ALA A 116 4.19 12.55 0.69
CA ALA A 116 4.19 13.89 0.11
C ALA A 116 3.94 15.01 1.14
N LEU A 117 3.01 14.79 2.09
CA LEU A 117 2.73 15.76 3.17
C LEU A 117 3.92 15.88 4.13
N LEU A 118 4.56 14.77 4.48
CA LEU A 118 5.77 14.80 5.31
C LEU A 118 6.92 15.52 4.59
N ALA A 119 7.09 15.27 3.30
CA ALA A 119 8.09 15.96 2.48
C ALA A 119 7.85 17.48 2.38
N SER A 120 6.60 17.95 2.53
CA SER A 120 6.29 19.38 2.57
C SER A 120 6.54 20.02 3.95
N GLY A 121 7.13 19.29 4.90
CA GLY A 121 7.42 19.77 6.26
C GLY A 121 6.22 19.70 7.22
N MET A 122 5.14 19.03 6.85
CA MET A 122 3.99 18.84 7.75
C MET A 122 4.35 17.87 8.88
N SER A 123 3.85 18.13 10.09
CA SER A 123 3.99 17.17 11.20
C SER A 123 3.23 15.88 10.91
N VAL A 124 3.70 14.76 11.47
CA VAL A 124 3.06 13.45 11.31
C VAL A 124 1.59 13.50 11.71
N GLN A 125 1.29 14.11 12.86
CA GLN A 125 -0.08 14.22 13.35
C GLN A 125 -0.99 14.97 12.37
N ALA A 126 -0.57 16.15 11.90
CA ALA A 126 -1.37 16.94 10.97
C ALA A 126 -1.54 16.23 9.61
N ALA A 127 -0.51 15.54 9.13
CA ALA A 127 -0.57 14.79 7.88
C ALA A 127 -1.53 13.60 7.98
N VAL A 128 -1.49 12.86 9.09
CA VAL A 128 -2.41 11.75 9.37
C VAL A 128 -3.85 12.26 9.48
N ASP A 129 -4.09 13.32 10.24
CA ASP A 129 -5.42 13.92 10.39
C ASP A 129 -5.98 14.34 9.03
N LYS A 130 -5.17 14.95 8.16
CA LYS A 130 -5.56 15.35 6.80
C LYS A 130 -5.91 14.15 5.90
N ILE A 131 -5.27 13.00 6.09
CA ILE A 131 -5.54 11.79 5.30
C ILE A 131 -6.81 11.08 5.78
N ILE A 132 -7.05 11.04 7.10
CA ILE A 132 -8.19 10.35 7.71
C ILE A 132 -9.47 11.20 7.65
N ARG A 133 -9.34 12.53 7.76
CA ARG A 133 -10.42 13.50 7.65
C ARG A 133 -10.23 14.34 6.39
N PRO A 134 -10.45 13.77 5.19
CA PRO A 134 -10.46 14.61 3.99
C PRO A 134 -11.54 15.67 4.19
N GLU A 135 -11.17 16.95 4.12
CA GLU A 135 -12.14 18.04 4.16
C GLU A 135 -13.28 17.72 3.19
N ALA A 136 -14.51 17.74 3.70
CA ALA A 136 -15.69 17.50 2.89
C ALA A 136 -15.62 18.44 1.68
N ARG A 137 -15.60 17.88 0.47
CA ARG A 137 -15.77 18.67 -0.75
C ARG A 137 -17.16 19.31 -0.69
N TYR A 138 -17.25 20.51 -0.14
CA TYR A 138 -18.41 21.37 -0.34
C TYR A 138 -18.35 21.88 -1.77
N VAL A 139 -18.95 21.13 -2.71
CA VAL A 139 -19.29 21.68 -4.03
C VAL A 139 -20.70 22.23 -3.92
N GLY A 140 -20.82 23.41 -3.30
CA GLY A 140 -21.95 24.28 -3.56
C GLY A 140 -21.85 24.71 -5.02
N SER A 141 -22.74 24.19 -5.86
CA SER A 141 -22.95 24.76 -7.19
C SER A 141 -23.92 25.94 -7.01
N PRO A 142 -23.63 27.15 -7.51
CA PRO A 142 -24.57 28.25 -7.44
C PRO A 142 -25.83 27.92 -8.27
N GLU A 143 -26.96 28.38 -7.76
CA GLU A 143 -28.30 28.26 -8.33
C GLU A 143 -28.29 28.47 -9.85
N ARG A 144 -28.73 27.45 -10.59
CA ARG A 144 -29.14 27.65 -11.99
C ARG A 144 -30.54 28.24 -11.98
N HIS A 145 -30.61 29.54 -12.28
CA HIS A 145 -31.80 30.23 -12.78
C HIS A 145 -32.50 29.36 -13.83
N LEU A 146 -33.73 28.95 -13.56
CA LEU A 146 -34.65 28.47 -14.58
C LEU A 146 -35.08 29.66 -15.44
N PRO A 147 -35.07 29.57 -16.78
CA PRO A 147 -35.57 30.65 -17.63
C PRO A 147 -37.09 30.80 -17.44
N GLN A 148 -37.53 32.05 -17.28
CA GLN A 148 -38.94 32.42 -17.31
C GLN A 148 -39.51 32.07 -18.70
N ALA A 149 -40.58 31.26 -18.71
CA ALA A 149 -41.35 31.01 -19.91
C ALA A 149 -42.21 32.24 -20.21
N HIS A 150 -41.93 32.89 -21.34
CA HIS A 150 -42.83 33.82 -22.01
C HIS A 150 -43.43 33.13 -23.23
N ALA A 151 -44.74 33.37 -23.43
CA ALA A 151 -45.66 32.96 -24.49
C ALA A 151 -46.35 31.60 -24.30
#